data_AF-A0A512JIT7-F1
#
_entry.id   AF-A0A512JIT7-F1
#
_cell.length_a   1.000
_cell.length_b   1.000
_cell.length_c   1.000
_cell.angle_alpha   90.00
_cell.angle_beta   90.00
_cell.angle_gamma   90.00
#
_symmetry.space_group_name_H-M   'P 1'
#
loop_
_entity.id
_entity.type
_entity.pdbx_description
1 polymer ?
#
loop_
_entity_poly.entity_id
_entity_poly.type
_entity_poly.pdbx_seq_one_letter_code
_entity_poly.pdbx_strand_id
1 'polypeptide(L)'
;MNVHVSEPKTIEEMHALKKAADQRQAERAKERERQAAATKLRVEQERQEAEKALEDEQAKRAEREALAVRQRAARNVAQDGLPRDPRVIVNDVAAKHGVAAGDIFSDSRVAVVVDARRAAIGAVRKAWPNRSLPWLAEFFGLDHTTVLFHLRKLGLPTGAANRAPPHTQTGEAETTTVSETRTRRIVPLQVVDLVPGGETDAVPRFENVDPTKLHVDGVYQRDLSENSRRLIRRIVAEWSWRAFKPPVVVEVDGTLHVIDGQHTAIAAATHPEVDEIPVMIVRADRREDRADAFVRHNRDRTQMTGMQMHFGLVAAGDEDSLTLQQVCERAGARILRGKPSRYQVGDTTAVEVLKALVRRRHAKGAREVVQTCVEAGLAPISAAALKAVETLLFEAKHAGHYSREALATTLRNLGASAERQAALVAAEHQVQKWRGLAIVLVRNTRKARRPASSAAA
;
A
#
# COMPACT_ATOMS: atom_id res chain seq x y z
N MET A 1 -39.18 53.38 60.80
CA MET A 1 -38.88 53.62 62.22
C MET A 1 -37.40 53.96 62.34
N ASN A 2 -37.10 55.22 62.66
CA ASN A 2 -35.74 55.72 62.89
C ASN A 2 -35.15 55.02 64.12
N VAL A 3 -34.20 54.11 63.92
CA VAL A 3 -33.39 53.56 65.02
C VAL A 3 -32.19 54.50 65.19
N HIS A 4 -32.25 55.29 66.25
CA HIS A 4 -31.18 56.16 66.72
C HIS A 4 -29.97 55.28 67.07
N VAL A 5 -28.93 55.30 66.22
CA VAL A 5 -27.66 54.64 66.54
C VAL A 5 -26.89 55.61 67.44
N SER A 6 -26.88 55.32 68.74
CA SER A 6 -26.10 56.07 69.73
C SER A 6 -24.62 56.04 69.37
N GLU A 7 -23.97 57.20 69.31
CA GLU A 7 -22.51 57.30 69.22
C GLU A 7 -21.87 56.78 70.54
N PRO A 8 -20.79 56.00 70.46
CA PRO A 8 -20.14 55.41 71.63
C PRO A 8 -19.42 56.50 72.44
N LYS A 9 -19.64 56.53 73.77
CA LYS A 9 -19.21 57.62 74.65
C LYS A 9 -17.94 57.31 75.44
N THR A 10 -17.28 56.18 75.21
CA THR A 10 -16.01 55.82 75.89
C THR A 10 -15.01 55.10 74.97
N ILE A 11 -13.69 55.28 75.25
CA ILE A 11 -12.59 54.63 74.51
C ILE A 11 -12.72 53.09 74.56
N GLU A 12 -13.23 52.55 75.68
CA GLU A 12 -13.48 51.12 75.85
C GLU A 12 -14.59 50.60 74.93
N GLU A 13 -15.68 51.36 74.72
CA GLU A 13 -16.75 51.00 73.78
C GLU A 13 -16.27 51.00 72.32
N MET A 14 -15.42 51.95 71.95
CA MET A 14 -14.78 51.96 70.62
C MET A 14 -13.85 50.76 70.40
N HIS A 15 -13.04 50.40 71.40
CA HIS A 15 -12.17 49.21 71.33
C HIS A 15 -12.98 47.91 71.27
N ALA A 16 -14.09 47.82 72.00
CA ALA A 16 -15.00 46.68 71.97
C ALA A 16 -15.71 46.56 70.61
N LEU A 17 -16.19 47.66 70.04
CA LEU A 17 -16.80 47.69 68.70
C LEU A 17 -15.81 47.32 67.60
N LYS A 18 -14.56 47.81 67.68
CA LYS A 18 -13.49 47.45 66.74
C LYS A 18 -13.14 45.97 66.83
N LYS A 19 -12.97 45.44 68.04
CA LYS A 19 -12.71 44.01 68.27
C LYS A 19 -13.86 43.13 67.75
N ALA A 20 -15.11 43.55 67.94
CA ALA A 20 -16.27 42.85 67.40
C ALA A 20 -16.36 42.93 65.86
N ALA A 21 -15.97 44.06 65.26
CA ALA A 21 -15.89 44.21 63.81
C ALA A 21 -14.79 43.34 63.20
N ASP A 22 -13.61 43.30 63.81
CA ASP A 22 -12.48 42.47 63.39
C ASP A 22 -12.82 40.97 63.51
N GLN A 23 -13.52 40.57 64.59
CA GLN A 23 -14.03 39.20 64.75
C GLN A 23 -15.05 38.83 63.66
N ARG A 24 -16.00 39.72 63.36
CA ARG A 24 -16.97 39.51 62.27
C ARG A 24 -16.31 39.45 60.90
N GLN A 25 -15.25 40.25 60.66
CA GLN A 25 -14.48 40.18 59.42
C GLN A 25 -13.68 38.87 59.31
N ALA A 26 -13.07 38.42 60.40
CA ALA A 26 -12.36 37.15 60.44
C ALA A 26 -13.30 35.94 60.23
N GLU A 27 -14.51 35.97 60.78
CA GLU A 27 -15.52 34.94 60.55
C GLU A 27 -15.99 34.91 59.09
N ARG A 28 -16.29 36.07 58.50
CA ARG A 28 -16.66 36.18 57.08
C ARG A 28 -15.54 35.72 56.13
N ALA A 29 -14.28 35.98 56.49
CA ALA A 29 -13.13 35.49 55.72
C ALA A 29 -13.04 33.96 55.77
N LYS A 30 -13.16 33.36 56.96
CA LYS A 30 -13.21 31.89 57.13
C LYS A 30 -14.38 31.26 56.40
N GLU A 31 -15.55 31.91 56.39
CA GLU A 31 -16.72 31.42 55.69
C GLU A 31 -16.55 31.46 54.17
N ARG A 32 -15.97 32.53 53.62
CA ARG A 32 -15.60 32.61 52.20
C ARG A 32 -14.58 31.55 51.81
N GLU A 33 -13.60 31.30 52.67
CA GLU A 33 -12.58 30.28 52.41
C GLU A 33 -13.18 28.86 52.42
N ARG A 34 -14.11 28.59 53.34
CA ARG A 34 -14.89 27.34 53.35
C ARG A 34 -15.76 27.19 52.11
N GLN A 35 -16.44 28.26 51.68
CA GLN A 35 -17.25 28.25 50.45
C GLN A 35 -16.38 28.05 49.19
N ALA A 36 -15.21 28.67 49.13
CA ALA A 36 -14.27 28.48 48.02
C ALA A 36 -13.69 27.04 48.00
N ALA A 37 -13.37 26.48 49.16
CA ALA A 37 -12.91 25.10 49.28
C ALA A 37 -14.00 24.09 48.87
N ALA A 38 -15.25 24.30 49.31
CA ALA A 38 -16.39 23.47 48.92
C ALA A 38 -16.67 23.55 47.41
N THR A 39 -16.56 24.73 46.81
CA THR A 39 -16.75 24.91 45.36
C THR A 39 -15.65 24.20 44.56
N LYS A 40 -14.38 24.30 44.99
CA LYS A 40 -13.26 23.58 44.37
C LYS A 40 -13.44 22.07 44.43
N LEU A 41 -13.88 21.55 45.58
CA LEU A 41 -14.13 20.12 45.75
C LEU A 41 -15.25 19.63 44.82
N ARG A 42 -16.32 20.40 44.66
CA ARG A 42 -17.42 20.06 43.74
C ARG A 42 -16.97 20.02 42.27
N VAL A 43 -16.19 21.01 41.84
CA VAL A 43 -15.65 21.04 40.47
C VAL A 43 -14.71 19.87 40.21
N GLU A 44 -13.89 19.48 41.20
CA GLU A 44 -13.02 18.32 41.07
C GLU A 44 -13.81 17.00 41.00
N GLN A 45 -14.88 16.86 41.78
CA GLN A 45 -15.78 15.71 41.72
C GLN A 45 -16.49 15.62 40.36
N GLU A 46 -17.04 16.73 39.85
CA GLU A 46 -17.67 16.80 38.52
C GLU A 46 -16.68 16.44 37.40
N ARG A 47 -15.41 16.86 37.54
CA ARG A 47 -14.34 16.51 36.58
C ARG A 47 -14.03 15.01 36.60
N GLN A 48 -13.90 14.41 37.78
CA GLN A 48 -13.64 12.97 37.93
C GLN A 48 -14.81 12.13 37.41
N GLU A 49 -16.05 12.56 37.64
CA GLU A 49 -17.23 11.89 37.11
C GLU A 49 -17.30 11.98 35.58
N ALA A 50 -16.97 13.14 34.99
CA ALA A 50 -16.91 13.32 33.55
C ALA A 50 -15.81 12.50 32.87
N GLU A 51 -14.63 12.41 33.50
CA GLU A 51 -13.51 11.58 33.03
C GLU A 51 -13.89 10.09 33.04
N LYS A 52 -14.49 9.61 34.13
CA LYS A 52 -14.99 8.24 34.24
C LYS A 52 -16.10 7.94 33.22
N ALA A 53 -17.00 8.89 32.98
CA ALA A 53 -18.05 8.73 31.97
C ALA A 53 -17.48 8.62 30.55
N LEU A 54 -16.42 9.37 30.24
CA LEU A 54 -15.71 9.29 28.96
C LEU A 54 -15.00 7.95 28.80
N GLU A 55 -14.35 7.45 29.86
CA GLU A 55 -13.73 6.11 29.87
C GLU A 55 -14.76 5.00 29.67
N ASP A 56 -15.92 5.09 30.34
CA ASP A 56 -17.03 4.14 30.17
C ASP A 56 -17.61 4.18 28.74
N GLU A 57 -17.71 5.36 28.13
CA GLU A 57 -18.17 5.50 26.74
C GLU A 57 -17.15 4.93 25.74
N GLN A 58 -15.86 5.19 25.96
CA GLN A 58 -14.78 4.63 25.15
C GLN A 58 -14.73 3.10 25.27
N ALA A 59 -14.92 2.56 26.47
CA ALA A 59 -15.00 1.12 26.70
C ALA A 59 -16.20 0.50 25.97
N LYS A 60 -17.40 1.12 26.07
CA LYS A 60 -18.60 0.67 25.33
C LYS A 60 -18.41 0.76 23.82
N ARG A 61 -17.71 1.78 23.32
CA ARG A 61 -17.41 1.93 21.88
C ARG A 61 -16.43 0.87 21.41
N ALA A 62 -15.38 0.59 22.18
CA ALA A 62 -14.42 -0.49 21.90
C ALA A 62 -15.11 -1.86 21.93
N GLU A 63 -16.04 -2.09 22.86
CA GLU A 63 -16.83 -3.32 22.93
C GLU A 63 -17.78 -3.48 21.74
N ARG A 64 -18.45 -2.40 21.30
CA ARG A 64 -19.28 -2.40 20.08
C ARG A 64 -18.46 -2.65 18.82
N GLU A 65 -17.27 -2.06 18.70
CA GLU A 65 -16.35 -2.33 17.59
C GLU A 65 -15.85 -3.78 17.63
N ALA A 66 -15.48 -4.30 18.81
CA ALA A 66 -15.08 -5.69 18.97
C ALA A 66 -16.22 -6.66 18.62
N LEU A 67 -17.47 -6.34 18.99
CA LEU A 67 -18.65 -7.10 18.64
C LEU A 67 -18.92 -7.04 17.13
N ALA A 68 -18.79 -5.87 16.49
CA ALA A 68 -18.93 -5.71 15.05
C ALA A 68 -17.84 -6.49 14.28
N VAL A 69 -16.59 -6.49 14.77
CA VAL A 69 -15.50 -7.32 14.23
C VAL A 69 -15.80 -8.80 14.41
N ARG A 70 -16.32 -9.22 15.57
CA ARG A 70 -16.74 -10.62 15.83
C ARG A 70 -17.91 -11.04 14.95
N GLN A 71 -18.91 -10.18 14.74
CA GLN A 71 -20.06 -10.45 13.87
C GLN A 71 -19.65 -10.50 12.39
N ARG A 72 -18.71 -9.64 11.97
CA ARG A 72 -18.09 -9.69 10.64
C ARG A 72 -17.26 -10.96 10.45
N ALA A 73 -16.52 -11.37 11.48
CA ALA A 73 -15.80 -12.64 11.49
C ALA A 73 -16.76 -13.85 11.47
N ALA A 74 -17.88 -13.80 12.18
CA ALA A 74 -18.91 -14.84 12.18
C ALA A 74 -19.62 -14.95 10.83
N ARG A 75 -19.90 -13.83 10.15
CA ARG A 75 -20.38 -13.81 8.76
C ARG A 75 -19.36 -14.45 7.79
N ASN A 76 -18.07 -14.18 7.98
CA ASN A 76 -17.00 -14.78 7.19
C ASN A 76 -16.74 -16.27 7.52
N VAL A 77 -17.29 -16.81 8.61
CA VAL A 77 -17.20 -18.24 8.98
C VAL A 77 -18.34 -19.06 8.38
N ALA A 78 -19.44 -18.41 7.98
CA ALA A 78 -20.58 -19.07 7.37
C ALA A 78 -20.51 -19.15 5.82
N GLN A 79 -19.60 -18.40 5.19
CA GLN A 79 -19.38 -18.42 3.73
C GLN A 79 -17.91 -18.69 3.42
N ASP A 80 -17.70 -19.77 2.68
CA ASP A 80 -16.48 -20.18 1.94
C ASP A 80 -15.30 -20.74 2.73
N GLY A 81 -14.84 -21.92 2.30
CA GLY A 81 -13.68 -22.67 2.79
C GLY A 81 -12.31 -22.02 2.53
N LEU A 82 -12.17 -20.71 2.75
CA LEU A 82 -10.87 -20.03 2.76
C LEU A 82 -10.20 -20.17 4.14
N PRO A 83 -8.87 -20.38 4.18
CA PRO A 83 -8.14 -20.43 5.45
C PRO A 83 -8.24 -19.11 6.22
N ARG A 84 -8.30 -19.21 7.56
CA ARG A 84 -8.36 -18.04 8.46
C ARG A 84 -7.30 -16.99 8.10
N ASP A 85 -7.70 -15.72 8.14
CA ASP A 85 -6.82 -14.58 7.86
C ASP A 85 -5.55 -14.66 8.74
N PRO A 86 -4.33 -14.55 8.16
CA PRO A 86 -3.07 -14.58 8.88
C PRO A 86 -2.98 -13.61 10.06
N ARG A 87 -3.59 -12.42 9.96
CA ARG A 87 -3.59 -11.42 11.03
C ARG A 87 -4.46 -11.83 12.20
N VAL A 88 -5.59 -12.50 11.94
CA VAL A 88 -6.44 -13.08 13.00
C VAL A 88 -5.69 -14.20 13.71
N ILE A 89 -4.98 -15.05 12.97
CA ILE A 89 -4.13 -16.10 13.54
C ILE A 89 -3.06 -15.50 14.44
N VAL A 90 -2.39 -14.43 14.01
CA VAL A 90 -1.38 -13.74 14.83
C VAL A 90 -1.99 -13.16 16.10
N ASN A 91 -3.16 -12.52 16.02
CA ASN A 91 -3.85 -11.96 17.19
C ASN A 91 -4.25 -13.04 18.21
N ASP A 92 -4.78 -14.17 17.73
CA ASP A 92 -5.15 -15.30 18.60
C ASP A 92 -3.93 -15.88 19.30
N VAL A 93 -2.80 -15.99 18.59
CA VAL A 93 -1.54 -16.46 19.17
C VAL A 93 -0.98 -15.44 20.16
N ALA A 94 -1.03 -14.14 19.84
CA ALA A 94 -0.59 -13.08 20.74
C ALA A 94 -1.35 -13.13 22.08
N ALA A 95 -2.68 -13.25 22.01
CA ALA A 95 -3.54 -13.38 23.19
C ALA A 95 -3.20 -14.61 24.03
N LYS A 96 -2.94 -15.77 23.40
CA LYS A 96 -2.55 -17.01 24.11
C LYS A 96 -1.20 -16.91 24.81
N HIS A 97 -0.29 -16.10 24.27
CA HIS A 97 1.05 -15.91 24.82
C HIS A 97 1.16 -14.69 25.74
N GLY A 98 0.06 -13.94 25.95
CA GLY A 98 0.05 -12.76 26.81
C GLY A 98 0.92 -11.60 26.28
N VAL A 99 1.10 -11.50 24.96
CA VAL A 99 1.89 -10.45 24.31
C VAL A 99 1.02 -9.59 23.40
N ALA A 100 1.41 -8.34 23.16
CA ALA A 100 0.70 -7.54 22.17
C ALA A 100 0.99 -8.09 20.75
N ALA A 101 -0.02 -8.09 19.88
CA ALA A 101 0.16 -8.58 18.51
C ALA A 101 1.25 -7.82 17.74
N GLY A 102 1.47 -6.54 18.06
CA GLY A 102 2.56 -5.73 17.51
C GLY A 102 3.95 -6.25 17.88
N ASP A 103 4.12 -6.83 19.08
CA ASP A 103 5.42 -7.32 19.56
C ASP A 103 5.91 -8.52 18.77
N ILE A 104 4.99 -9.32 18.22
CA ILE A 104 5.30 -10.45 17.35
C ILE A 104 6.06 -9.99 16.09
N PHE A 105 5.76 -8.78 15.59
CA PHE A 105 6.41 -8.18 14.42
C PHE A 105 7.66 -7.34 14.78
N SER A 106 7.94 -7.15 16.07
CA SER A 106 9.10 -6.35 16.52
C SER A 106 10.41 -7.14 16.44
N ASP A 107 11.54 -6.44 16.57
CA ASP A 107 12.87 -7.05 16.73
C ASP A 107 13.16 -7.54 18.16
N SER A 108 12.16 -7.54 19.05
CA SER A 108 12.32 -7.96 20.43
C SER A 108 12.84 -9.41 20.51
N ARG A 109 13.87 -9.59 21.35
CA ARG A 109 14.51 -10.88 21.65
C ARG A 109 14.07 -11.47 22.99
N VAL A 110 13.08 -10.86 23.64
CA VAL A 110 12.49 -11.37 24.88
C VAL A 110 11.90 -12.77 24.62
N ALA A 111 12.22 -13.74 25.47
CA ALA A 111 11.90 -15.15 25.24
C ALA A 111 10.41 -15.39 24.95
N VAL A 112 9.53 -14.77 25.74
CA VAL A 112 8.06 -14.87 25.59
C VAL A 112 7.60 -14.35 24.22
N VAL A 113 8.17 -13.24 23.74
CA VAL A 113 7.86 -12.66 22.42
C VAL A 113 8.41 -13.53 21.29
N VAL A 114 9.62 -14.07 21.45
CA VAL A 114 10.25 -14.97 20.47
C VAL A 114 9.45 -16.27 20.33
N ASP A 115 8.92 -16.81 21.43
CA ASP A 115 8.10 -18.01 21.42
C ASP A 115 6.70 -17.73 20.85
N ALA A 116 6.08 -16.59 21.17
CA ALA A 116 4.85 -16.13 20.54
C ALA A 116 5.01 -15.94 19.02
N ARG A 117 6.11 -15.31 18.59
CA ARG A 117 6.46 -15.14 17.18
C ARG A 117 6.65 -16.48 16.48
N ARG A 118 7.38 -17.42 17.10
CA ARG A 118 7.56 -18.77 16.56
C ARG A 118 6.21 -19.48 16.39
N ALA A 119 5.36 -19.43 17.42
CA ALA A 119 4.03 -20.03 17.37
C ALA A 119 3.15 -19.40 16.27
N ALA A 120 3.23 -18.08 16.09
CA ALA A 120 2.48 -17.35 15.06
C ALA A 120 2.94 -17.74 13.65
N ILE A 121 4.24 -17.80 13.40
CA ILE A 121 4.82 -18.26 12.12
C ILE A 121 4.34 -19.68 11.80
N GLY A 122 4.35 -20.57 12.80
CA GLY A 122 3.87 -21.95 12.63
C GLY A 122 2.38 -22.05 12.33
N ALA A 123 1.55 -21.28 13.04
CA ALA A 123 0.10 -21.27 12.86
C ALA A 123 -0.29 -20.71 11.48
N VAL A 124 0.36 -19.63 11.04
CA VAL A 124 0.16 -19.08 9.69
C VAL A 124 0.63 -20.06 8.62
N ARG A 125 1.77 -20.76 8.82
CA ARG A 125 2.25 -21.80 7.90
C ARG A 125 1.25 -22.95 7.74
N LYS A 126 0.62 -23.39 8.83
CA LYS A 126 -0.38 -24.47 8.82
C LYS A 126 -1.68 -24.06 8.11
N ALA A 127 -2.13 -22.82 8.34
CA ALA A 127 -3.31 -22.29 7.64
C ALA A 127 -3.03 -21.96 6.16
N TRP A 128 -1.78 -21.63 5.82
CA TRP A 128 -1.38 -21.20 4.47
C TRP A 128 -0.18 -22.03 3.94
N PRO A 129 -0.35 -23.35 3.69
CA PRO A 129 0.74 -24.26 3.33
C PRO A 129 1.36 -24.01 1.94
N ASN A 130 0.66 -23.26 1.07
CA ASN A 130 1.11 -22.96 -0.29
C ASN A 130 1.83 -21.59 -0.42
N ARG A 131 1.91 -20.80 0.66
CA ARG A 131 2.65 -19.54 0.66
C ARG A 131 4.17 -19.78 0.74
N SER A 132 4.92 -18.95 0.03
CA SER A 132 6.38 -19.06 -0.05
C SER A 132 7.06 -18.51 1.22
N LEU A 133 8.28 -18.97 1.53
CA LEU A 133 9.07 -18.42 2.63
C LEU A 133 9.30 -16.90 2.50
N PRO A 134 9.59 -16.34 1.31
CA PRO A 134 9.70 -14.89 1.14
C PRO A 134 8.41 -14.14 1.51
N TRP A 135 7.24 -14.71 1.23
CA TRP A 135 5.98 -14.09 1.60
C TRP A 135 5.75 -14.11 3.13
N LEU A 136 6.09 -15.23 3.79
CA LEU A 136 6.03 -15.30 5.26
C LEU A 136 7.03 -14.33 5.90
N ALA A 137 8.23 -14.22 5.34
CA ALA A 137 9.27 -13.30 5.77
C ALA A 137 8.82 -11.83 5.65
N GLU A 138 8.25 -11.45 4.50
CA GLU A 138 7.65 -10.13 4.28
C GLU A 138 6.50 -9.86 5.25
N PHE A 139 5.61 -10.83 5.45
CA PHE A 139 4.46 -10.68 6.36
C PHE A 139 4.89 -10.43 7.81
N PHE A 140 5.92 -11.13 8.30
CA PHE A 140 6.43 -10.96 9.65
C PHE A 140 7.50 -9.86 9.78
N GLY A 141 7.92 -9.23 8.68
CA GLY A 141 9.00 -8.24 8.69
C GLY A 141 10.39 -8.83 9.00
N LEU A 142 10.61 -10.11 8.71
CA LEU A 142 11.82 -10.85 9.05
C LEU A 142 12.63 -11.23 7.82
N ASP A 143 13.90 -11.63 8.02
CA ASP A 143 14.63 -12.34 6.97
C ASP A 143 14.09 -13.77 6.79
N HIS A 144 14.01 -14.20 5.54
CA HIS A 144 13.54 -15.54 5.17
C HIS A 144 14.34 -16.68 5.81
N THR A 145 15.62 -16.47 6.16
CA THR A 145 16.43 -17.42 6.93
C THR A 145 15.97 -17.55 8.39
N THR A 146 15.50 -16.45 9.01
CA THR A 146 14.92 -16.44 10.37
C THR A 146 13.59 -17.19 10.41
N VAL A 147 12.73 -17.00 9.41
CA VAL A 147 11.48 -17.77 9.27
C VAL A 147 11.79 -19.26 9.10
N LEU A 148 12.77 -19.60 8.28
CA LEU A 148 13.20 -20.98 8.07
C LEU A 148 13.74 -21.62 9.36
N PHE A 149 14.51 -20.89 10.16
CA PHE A 149 14.95 -21.33 11.49
C PHE A 149 13.77 -21.65 12.41
N HIS A 150 12.77 -20.77 12.49
CA HIS A 150 11.57 -20.98 13.30
C HIS A 150 10.74 -22.19 12.84
N LEU A 151 10.56 -22.37 11.53
CA LEU A 151 9.83 -23.50 10.97
C LEU A 151 10.55 -24.83 11.23
N ARG A 152 11.89 -24.88 11.10
CA ARG A 152 12.68 -26.07 11.45
C ARG A 152 12.54 -26.44 12.92
N LYS A 153 12.58 -25.45 13.82
CA LYS A 153 12.42 -25.67 15.26
C LYS A 153 11.02 -26.19 15.64
N LEU A 154 10.02 -25.97 14.79
CA LEU A 154 8.66 -26.50 14.94
C LEU A 154 8.42 -27.82 14.18
N GLY A 155 9.42 -28.34 13.45
CA GLY A 155 9.25 -29.53 12.61
C GLY A 155 8.31 -29.31 11.41
N LEU A 156 8.11 -28.06 10.98
CA LEU A 156 7.18 -27.71 9.89
C LEU A 156 7.88 -27.63 8.53
N PRO A 157 7.15 -27.92 7.43
CA PRO A 157 7.73 -27.94 6.09
C PRO A 157 8.29 -26.57 5.69
N THR A 158 9.56 -26.55 5.28
CA THR A 158 10.31 -25.35 4.88
C THR A 158 10.23 -25.05 3.38
N GLY A 159 9.72 -25.97 2.58
CA GLY A 159 9.29 -25.72 1.19
C GLY A 159 7.78 -25.57 1.11
N ALA A 160 7.28 -24.88 0.08
CA ALA A 160 5.88 -25.05 -0.33
C ALA A 160 5.63 -26.54 -0.58
N ALA A 161 4.47 -27.06 -0.19
CA ALA A 161 4.09 -28.46 -0.40
C ALA A 161 3.79 -28.71 -1.90
N ASN A 162 4.81 -28.55 -2.74
CA ASN A 162 5.00 -29.16 -4.05
C ASN A 162 6.29 -28.57 -4.64
N ARG A 163 7.39 -29.32 -4.52
CA ARG A 163 8.54 -29.18 -5.41
C ARG A 163 8.73 -30.52 -6.10
N ALA A 164 8.33 -30.60 -7.37
CA ALA A 164 8.81 -31.63 -8.28
C ALA A 164 10.36 -31.61 -8.30
N PRO A 165 11.02 -32.76 -8.55
CA PRO A 165 12.47 -32.85 -8.52
C PRO A 165 13.12 -31.94 -9.57
N PRO A 166 14.37 -31.48 -9.34
CA PRO A 166 15.06 -30.60 -10.27
C PRO A 166 15.40 -31.37 -11.54
N HIS A 167 14.85 -30.94 -12.69
CA HIS A 167 15.37 -31.33 -13.99
C HIS A 167 16.79 -30.78 -14.12
N THR A 168 17.77 -31.69 -14.22
CA THR A 168 19.10 -31.42 -14.71
C THR A 168 19.01 -30.94 -16.15
N GLN A 169 19.15 -29.64 -16.38
CA GLN A 169 19.50 -29.12 -17.71
C GLN A 169 21.01 -29.00 -17.77
N THR A 170 21.63 -30.00 -18.40
CA THR A 170 22.93 -29.88 -19.04
C THR A 170 22.85 -28.75 -20.06
N GLY A 171 23.79 -27.82 -19.96
CA GLY A 171 23.84 -26.66 -20.82
C GLY A 171 24.26 -27.02 -22.24
N GLU A 172 23.59 -26.40 -23.20
CA GLU A 172 24.14 -26.11 -24.52
C GLU A 172 23.64 -24.72 -24.94
N ALA A 173 24.59 -23.88 -25.35
CA ALA A 173 24.36 -22.50 -25.72
C ALA A 173 23.74 -22.43 -27.12
N GLU A 174 22.42 -22.38 -27.22
CA GLU A 174 21.74 -22.12 -28.48
C GLU A 174 21.76 -20.62 -28.81
N THR A 175 22.56 -20.30 -29.83
CA THR A 175 22.56 -19.01 -30.52
C THR A 175 21.18 -18.79 -31.14
N THR A 176 20.33 -17.99 -30.48
CA THR A 176 18.95 -17.79 -30.93
C THR A 176 18.92 -16.78 -32.08
N THR A 177 18.88 -17.29 -33.32
CA THR A 177 18.23 -16.60 -34.43
C THR A 177 16.75 -16.41 -34.10
N VAL A 178 16.31 -15.16 -34.06
CA VAL A 178 14.93 -14.77 -33.72
C VAL A 178 14.00 -15.20 -34.86
N SER A 179 13.29 -16.31 -34.67
CA SER A 179 12.21 -16.74 -35.56
C SER A 179 10.86 -16.19 -35.10
N GLU A 180 10.13 -15.63 -36.06
CA GLU A 180 8.84 -14.96 -35.95
C GLU A 180 7.69 -15.91 -35.57
N THR A 181 6.70 -15.37 -34.84
CA THR A 181 5.44 -15.99 -34.35
C THR A 181 5.54 -17.12 -33.32
N ARG A 182 5.76 -16.73 -32.04
CA ARG A 182 5.60 -17.59 -30.85
C ARG A 182 4.16 -17.64 -30.33
N THR A 183 3.17 -18.03 -31.14
CA THR A 183 1.82 -18.30 -30.61
C THR A 183 1.75 -19.72 -30.05
N ARG A 184 1.29 -19.87 -28.80
CA ARG A 184 1.07 -21.18 -28.17
C ARG A 184 -0.43 -21.45 -28.02
N ARG A 185 -0.88 -22.64 -28.43
CA ARG A 185 -2.24 -23.12 -28.19
C ARG A 185 -2.51 -23.25 -26.69
N ILE A 186 -3.71 -22.86 -26.24
CA ILE A 186 -4.16 -23.14 -24.87
C ILE A 186 -4.27 -24.66 -24.71
N VAL A 187 -3.61 -25.20 -23.67
CA VAL A 187 -3.70 -26.61 -23.29
C VAL A 187 -4.04 -26.70 -21.81
N PRO A 188 -4.78 -27.75 -21.37
CA PRO A 188 -5.10 -27.94 -19.97
C PRO A 188 -3.85 -27.95 -19.10
N LEU A 189 -3.92 -27.30 -17.94
CA LEU A 189 -2.90 -27.40 -16.90
C LEU A 189 -3.13 -28.69 -16.11
N GLN A 190 -2.09 -29.49 -15.94
CA GLN A 190 -2.10 -30.62 -15.01
C GLN A 190 -1.98 -30.05 -13.59
N VAL A 191 -3.12 -29.87 -12.92
CA VAL A 191 -3.17 -29.39 -11.54
C VAL A 191 -3.36 -30.59 -10.62
N VAL A 192 -2.33 -30.90 -9.84
CA VAL A 192 -2.37 -31.97 -8.83
C VAL A 192 -3.06 -31.43 -7.57
N ASP A 193 -3.80 -32.27 -6.86
CA ASP A 193 -4.48 -31.94 -5.58
C ASP A 193 -5.59 -30.88 -5.69
N LEU A 194 -6.28 -30.80 -6.84
CA LEU A 194 -7.43 -29.94 -7.03
C LEU A 194 -8.71 -30.78 -7.20
N VAL A 195 -9.72 -30.52 -6.36
CA VAL A 195 -11.09 -30.98 -6.59
C VAL A 195 -11.81 -29.91 -7.41
N PRO A 196 -12.22 -30.19 -8.66
CA PRO A 196 -13.00 -29.25 -9.45
C PRO A 196 -14.29 -28.85 -8.73
N GLY A 197 -14.72 -27.59 -8.91
CA GLY A 197 -16.08 -27.20 -8.54
C GLY A 197 -17.12 -27.94 -9.37
N GLY A 198 -18.32 -28.14 -8.81
CA GLY A 198 -19.44 -28.70 -9.56
C GLY A 198 -19.95 -27.72 -10.63
N GLU A 199 -20.32 -28.23 -11.80
CA GLU A 199 -20.94 -27.46 -12.88
C GLU A 199 -22.44 -27.32 -12.59
N THR A 200 -22.80 -26.48 -11.62
CA THR A 200 -24.20 -26.28 -11.20
C THR A 200 -24.82 -25.00 -11.75
N ASP A 201 -24.01 -24.10 -12.29
CA ASP A 201 -24.45 -22.76 -12.69
C ASP A 201 -24.84 -22.73 -14.18
N ALA A 202 -25.81 -21.88 -14.52
CA ALA A 202 -26.19 -21.68 -15.91
C ALA A 202 -25.07 -20.98 -16.69
N VAL A 203 -24.81 -21.45 -17.92
CA VAL A 203 -23.83 -20.84 -18.81
C VAL A 203 -24.22 -19.37 -19.08
N PRO A 204 -23.27 -18.41 -19.02
CA PRO A 204 -23.55 -17.02 -19.36
C PRO A 204 -24.02 -16.88 -20.81
N ARG A 205 -24.96 -15.96 -21.06
CA ARG A 205 -25.41 -15.63 -22.42
C ARG A 205 -24.91 -14.25 -22.83
N PHE A 206 -24.80 -14.01 -24.13
CA PHE A 206 -24.44 -12.71 -24.68
C PHE A 206 -25.62 -12.12 -25.44
N GLU A 207 -25.93 -10.86 -25.20
CA GLU A 207 -26.98 -10.12 -25.90
C GLU A 207 -26.50 -8.71 -26.21
N ASN A 208 -26.95 -8.13 -27.33
CA ASN A 208 -26.79 -6.72 -27.60
C ASN A 208 -27.89 -5.95 -26.89
N VAL A 209 -27.52 -4.91 -26.16
CA VAL A 209 -28.46 -4.11 -25.38
C VAL A 209 -28.17 -2.63 -25.57
N ASP A 210 -29.23 -1.83 -25.55
CA ASP A 210 -29.12 -0.39 -25.41
C ASP A 210 -28.45 -0.06 -24.06
N PRO A 211 -27.25 0.56 -24.06
CA PRO A 211 -26.50 0.82 -22.84
C PRO A 211 -27.21 1.77 -21.88
N THR A 212 -28.19 2.56 -22.34
CA THR A 212 -28.98 3.45 -21.49
C THR A 212 -30.01 2.70 -20.63
N LYS A 213 -30.33 1.44 -20.97
CA LYS A 213 -31.23 0.58 -20.19
C LYS A 213 -30.52 -0.18 -19.07
N LEU A 214 -29.19 -0.08 -19.01
CA LEU A 214 -28.39 -0.72 -17.98
C LEU A 214 -28.44 0.06 -16.67
N HIS A 215 -28.61 -0.65 -15.56
CA HIS A 215 -28.69 -0.07 -14.23
C HIS A 215 -27.44 -0.34 -13.41
N VAL A 216 -27.10 0.57 -12.50
CA VAL A 216 -25.99 0.39 -11.56
C VAL A 216 -26.56 0.34 -10.15
N ASP A 217 -26.23 -0.71 -9.40
CA ASP A 217 -26.65 -0.82 -8.00
C ASP A 217 -25.77 0.07 -7.11
N GLY A 218 -26.36 1.12 -6.55
CA GLY A 218 -25.69 2.08 -5.66
C GLY A 218 -25.25 1.50 -4.31
N VAL A 219 -25.73 0.31 -3.92
CA VAL A 219 -25.30 -0.35 -2.67
C VAL A 219 -23.88 -0.91 -2.82
N TYR A 220 -23.50 -1.33 -4.02
CA TYR A 220 -22.24 -2.04 -4.27
C TYR A 220 -21.24 -1.26 -5.13
N GLN A 221 -21.69 -0.28 -5.92
CA GLN A 221 -20.81 0.53 -6.76
C GLN A 221 -20.63 1.95 -6.22
N ARG A 222 -19.43 2.50 -6.44
CA ARG A 222 -19.08 3.86 -5.99
C ARG A 222 -19.56 4.90 -6.99
N ASP A 223 -19.87 6.08 -6.47
CA ASP A 223 -20.08 7.28 -7.29
C ASP A 223 -18.89 7.55 -8.22
N LEU A 224 -19.18 8.16 -9.37
CA LEU A 224 -18.18 8.51 -10.37
C LEU A 224 -17.21 9.57 -9.85
N SER A 225 -16.02 9.11 -9.44
CA SER A 225 -14.90 9.97 -9.12
C SER A 225 -14.44 10.81 -10.33
N GLU A 226 -13.68 11.89 -10.08
CA GLU A 226 -13.06 12.71 -11.12
C GLU A 226 -12.17 11.89 -12.07
N ASN A 227 -11.45 10.89 -11.54
CA ASN A 227 -10.65 9.98 -12.35
C ASN A 227 -11.54 9.09 -13.25
N SER A 228 -12.67 8.62 -12.73
CA SER A 228 -13.66 7.85 -13.51
C SER A 228 -14.20 8.68 -14.67
N ARG A 229 -14.52 9.96 -14.42
CA ARG A 229 -15.01 10.89 -15.45
C ARG A 229 -13.98 11.12 -16.55
N ARG A 230 -12.70 11.30 -16.19
CA ARG A 230 -11.60 11.43 -17.16
C ARG A 230 -11.41 10.18 -18.00
N LEU A 231 -11.52 9.00 -17.39
CA LEU A 231 -11.45 7.74 -18.09
C LEU A 231 -12.59 7.57 -19.08
N ILE A 232 -13.84 7.82 -18.67
CA ILE A 232 -15.02 7.76 -19.54
C ILE A 232 -14.85 8.69 -20.73
N ARG A 233 -14.45 9.95 -20.52
CA ARG A 233 -14.20 10.90 -21.61
C ARG A 233 -13.16 10.39 -22.61
N ARG A 234 -12.10 9.73 -22.13
CA ARG A 234 -11.10 9.13 -23.01
C ARG A 234 -11.67 7.97 -23.81
N ILE A 235 -12.41 7.06 -23.16
CA ILE A 235 -13.04 5.92 -23.84
C ILE A 235 -14.01 6.40 -24.93
N VAL A 236 -14.79 7.46 -24.67
CA VAL A 236 -15.67 8.08 -25.67
C VAL A 236 -14.86 8.67 -26.83
N ALA A 237 -13.81 9.46 -26.55
CA ALA A 237 -13.01 10.11 -27.58
C ALA A 237 -12.18 9.14 -28.44
N GLU A 238 -11.76 8.02 -27.85
CA GLU A 238 -10.89 7.01 -28.47
C GLU A 238 -11.64 5.68 -28.63
N TRP A 239 -12.97 5.72 -28.86
CA TRP A 239 -13.79 4.52 -28.91
C TRP A 239 -13.24 3.52 -29.93
N SER A 240 -13.08 2.27 -29.50
CA SER A 240 -12.52 1.22 -30.33
C SER A 240 -13.07 -0.14 -29.93
N TRP A 241 -13.81 -0.77 -30.85
CA TRP A 241 -14.27 -2.15 -30.69
C TRP A 241 -13.13 -3.15 -30.48
N ARG A 242 -11.89 -2.81 -30.87
CA ARG A 242 -10.70 -3.64 -30.61
C ARG A 242 -10.28 -3.63 -29.14
N ALA A 243 -10.58 -2.57 -28.41
CA ALA A 243 -10.31 -2.43 -26.98
C ALA A 243 -11.55 -2.75 -26.11
N PHE A 244 -12.68 -3.07 -26.76
CA PHE A 244 -13.95 -3.30 -26.09
C PHE A 244 -13.93 -4.63 -25.32
N LYS A 245 -14.38 -4.56 -24.07
CA LYS A 245 -14.68 -5.73 -23.24
C LYS A 245 -16.17 -5.67 -22.87
N PRO A 246 -16.98 -6.69 -23.21
CA PRO A 246 -18.39 -6.73 -22.85
C PRO A 246 -18.59 -6.50 -21.36
N PRO A 247 -19.44 -5.52 -20.96
CA PRO A 247 -19.88 -5.41 -19.57
C PRO A 247 -20.51 -6.70 -19.10
N VAL A 248 -20.31 -7.02 -17.82
CA VAL A 248 -20.98 -8.16 -17.19
C VAL A 248 -22.17 -7.65 -16.41
N VAL A 249 -23.33 -8.22 -16.68
CA VAL A 249 -24.60 -7.80 -16.11
C VAL A 249 -25.33 -9.00 -15.50
N VAL A 250 -26.18 -8.71 -14.52
CA VAL A 250 -27.12 -9.68 -13.94
C VAL A 250 -28.53 -9.19 -14.17
N GLU A 251 -29.43 -10.12 -14.46
CA GLU A 251 -30.84 -9.85 -14.56
C GLU A 251 -31.50 -9.91 -13.18
N VAL A 252 -32.16 -8.82 -12.77
CA VAL A 252 -32.85 -8.68 -11.49
C VAL A 252 -34.24 -8.12 -11.78
N ASP A 253 -35.27 -8.89 -11.46
CA ASP A 253 -36.68 -8.47 -11.63
C ASP A 253 -36.98 -7.94 -13.06
N GLY A 254 -36.37 -8.54 -14.08
CA GLY A 254 -36.50 -8.14 -15.49
C GLY A 254 -35.66 -6.93 -15.92
N THR A 255 -34.77 -6.43 -15.05
CA THR A 255 -33.86 -5.32 -15.34
C THR A 255 -32.40 -5.76 -15.31
N LEU A 256 -31.57 -5.19 -16.19
CA LEU A 256 -30.16 -5.56 -16.31
C LEU A 256 -29.28 -4.64 -15.46
N HIS A 257 -28.65 -5.22 -14.45
CA HIS A 257 -27.77 -4.52 -13.52
C HIS A 257 -26.30 -4.80 -13.84
N VAL A 258 -25.50 -3.77 -14.01
CA VAL A 258 -24.05 -3.87 -14.26
C VAL A 258 -23.34 -4.36 -12.99
N ILE A 259 -22.61 -5.46 -13.11
CA ILE A 259 -21.70 -5.98 -12.09
C ILE A 259 -20.28 -5.46 -12.34
N ASP A 260 -19.88 -5.38 -13.61
CA ASP A 260 -18.53 -5.02 -14.03
C ASP A 260 -18.56 -4.39 -15.43
N GLY A 261 -17.68 -3.43 -15.70
CA GLY A 261 -17.68 -2.68 -16.96
C GLY A 261 -18.51 -1.38 -16.94
N GLN A 262 -18.79 -0.81 -15.77
CA GLN A 262 -19.55 0.45 -15.60
C GLN A 262 -19.04 1.58 -16.50
N HIS A 263 -17.73 1.83 -16.58
CA HIS A 263 -17.18 2.91 -17.41
C HIS A 263 -17.39 2.68 -18.90
N THR A 264 -17.32 1.42 -19.36
CA THR A 264 -17.60 1.06 -20.76
C THR A 264 -19.07 1.26 -21.10
N ALA A 265 -19.98 0.83 -20.20
CA ALA A 265 -21.42 1.01 -20.38
C ALA A 265 -21.79 2.50 -20.44
N ILE A 266 -21.25 3.32 -19.53
CA ILE A 266 -21.47 4.77 -19.54
C ILE A 266 -20.87 5.41 -20.79
N ALA A 267 -19.65 5.03 -21.18
CA ALA A 267 -19.01 5.57 -22.38
C ALA A 267 -19.80 5.22 -23.65
N ALA A 268 -20.31 3.98 -23.76
CA ALA A 268 -21.19 3.57 -24.85
C ALA A 268 -22.47 4.42 -24.87
N ALA A 269 -23.16 4.54 -23.73
CA ALA A 269 -24.35 5.38 -23.60
C ALA A 269 -24.11 6.87 -23.87
N THR A 270 -22.86 7.33 -23.76
CA THR A 270 -22.45 8.72 -24.04
C THR A 270 -22.03 8.92 -25.50
N HIS A 271 -21.63 7.86 -26.20
CA HIS A 271 -21.10 7.95 -27.55
C HIS A 271 -22.24 8.12 -28.56
N PRO A 272 -22.25 9.16 -29.40
CA PRO A 272 -23.39 9.50 -30.24
C PRO A 272 -23.71 8.47 -31.34
N GLU A 273 -22.74 7.60 -31.68
CA GLU A 273 -22.86 6.59 -32.73
C GLU A 273 -22.95 5.14 -32.20
N VAL A 274 -23.11 4.94 -30.89
CA VAL A 274 -23.22 3.59 -30.29
C VAL A 274 -24.61 3.40 -29.71
N ASP A 275 -25.47 2.71 -30.46
CA ASP A 275 -26.85 2.45 -30.04
C ASP A 275 -26.98 1.19 -29.17
N GLU A 276 -26.17 0.17 -29.45
CA GLU A 276 -26.18 -1.09 -28.72
C GLU A 276 -24.75 -1.59 -28.46
N ILE A 277 -24.59 -2.29 -27.33
CA ILE A 277 -23.34 -2.97 -26.98
C ILE A 277 -23.60 -4.43 -26.58
N PRO A 278 -22.69 -5.36 -26.91
CA PRO A 278 -22.77 -6.71 -26.39
C PRO A 278 -22.46 -6.72 -24.90
N VAL A 279 -23.31 -7.37 -24.11
CA VAL A 279 -23.14 -7.61 -22.68
C VAL A 279 -23.13 -9.11 -22.38
N MET A 280 -22.40 -9.51 -21.35
CA MET A 280 -22.41 -10.87 -20.82
C MET A 280 -23.41 -10.93 -19.66
N ILE A 281 -24.50 -11.67 -19.83
CA ILE A 281 -25.54 -11.82 -18.82
C ILE A 281 -25.30 -13.10 -18.02
N VAL A 282 -25.06 -12.95 -16.72
CA VAL A 282 -24.94 -14.06 -15.76
C VAL A 282 -26.24 -14.22 -14.98
N ARG A 283 -26.63 -15.46 -14.70
CA ARG A 283 -27.78 -15.74 -13.81
C ARG A 283 -27.29 -15.77 -12.35
N ALA A 284 -28.04 -15.13 -11.48
CA ALA A 284 -27.82 -15.18 -10.04
C ALA A 284 -29.17 -15.05 -9.33
N ASP A 285 -29.76 -16.21 -9.02
CA ASP A 285 -31.13 -16.31 -8.53
C ASP A 285 -31.28 -15.72 -7.11
N ARG A 286 -30.20 -15.68 -6.30
CA ARG A 286 -30.22 -15.10 -4.94
C ARG A 286 -29.38 -13.83 -4.84
N ARG A 287 -29.74 -12.96 -3.89
CA ARG A 287 -28.97 -11.74 -3.57
C ARG A 287 -27.52 -12.06 -3.16
N GLU A 288 -27.32 -13.17 -2.45
CA GLU A 288 -26.01 -13.65 -2.02
C GLU A 288 -25.11 -13.99 -3.22
N ASP A 289 -25.65 -14.68 -4.23
CA ASP A 289 -24.93 -15.10 -5.44
C ASP A 289 -24.49 -13.90 -6.28
N ARG A 290 -25.24 -12.79 -6.24
CA ARG A 290 -24.88 -11.54 -6.93
C ARG A 290 -23.66 -10.87 -6.31
N ALA A 291 -23.61 -10.82 -4.98
CA ALA A 291 -22.46 -10.28 -4.27
C ALA A 291 -21.22 -11.14 -4.52
N ASP A 292 -21.38 -12.47 -4.57
CA ASP A 292 -20.27 -13.39 -4.82
C ASP A 292 -19.79 -13.32 -6.27
N ALA A 293 -20.69 -13.25 -7.26
CA ALA A 293 -20.36 -13.02 -8.66
C ALA A 293 -19.63 -11.68 -8.86
N PHE A 294 -20.08 -10.61 -8.19
CA PHE A 294 -19.41 -9.31 -8.18
C PHE A 294 -17.99 -9.38 -7.62
N VAL A 295 -17.80 -10.06 -6.48
CA VAL A 295 -16.48 -10.21 -5.85
C VAL A 295 -15.57 -11.05 -6.73
N ARG A 296 -16.03 -12.20 -7.25
CA ARG A 296 -15.22 -13.09 -8.11
C ARG A 296 -14.78 -12.40 -9.40
N HIS A 297 -15.69 -11.72 -10.09
CA HIS A 297 -15.37 -11.01 -11.34
C HIS A 297 -14.36 -9.87 -11.17
N ASN A 298 -14.38 -9.21 -10.02
CA ASN A 298 -13.41 -8.16 -9.71
C ASN A 298 -12.09 -8.71 -9.14
N ARG A 299 -12.13 -9.80 -8.36
CA ARG A 299 -10.99 -10.40 -7.66
C ARG A 299 -10.11 -11.26 -8.57
N ASP A 300 -10.71 -12.00 -9.50
CA ASP A 300 -9.97 -12.98 -10.33
C ASP A 300 -9.24 -12.32 -11.51
N ARG A 301 -9.37 -10.99 -11.66
CA ARG A 301 -8.61 -10.21 -12.64
C ARG A 301 -7.15 -10.08 -12.22
N THR A 302 -6.26 -10.77 -12.92
CA THR A 302 -4.83 -10.46 -12.87
C THR A 302 -4.57 -9.20 -13.70
N GLN A 303 -4.26 -8.08 -13.03
CA GLN A 303 -3.87 -6.85 -13.74
C GLN A 303 -2.59 -7.07 -14.53
N MET A 304 -2.55 -6.57 -15.77
CA MET A 304 -1.31 -6.52 -16.54
C MET A 304 -0.30 -5.65 -15.80
N THR A 305 0.89 -6.20 -15.56
CA THR A 305 1.98 -5.44 -14.95
C THR A 305 2.45 -4.31 -15.87
N GLY A 306 2.99 -3.23 -15.32
CA GLY A 306 3.53 -2.12 -16.13
C GLY A 306 4.58 -2.57 -17.16
N MET A 307 5.34 -3.62 -16.86
CA MET A 307 6.26 -4.26 -17.81
C MET A 307 5.53 -4.90 -18.99
N GLN A 308 4.50 -5.71 -18.72
CA GLN A 308 3.66 -6.33 -19.77
C GLN A 308 2.98 -5.26 -20.64
N MET A 309 2.48 -4.19 -20.01
CA MET A 309 1.91 -3.03 -20.72
C MET A 309 2.95 -2.36 -21.62
N HIS A 310 4.16 -2.09 -21.13
CA HIS A 310 5.21 -1.47 -21.93
C HIS A 310 5.57 -2.29 -23.16
N PHE A 311 5.76 -3.61 -23.03
CA PHE A 311 6.07 -4.45 -24.19
C PHE A 311 4.90 -4.58 -25.17
N GLY A 312 3.65 -4.52 -24.68
CA GLY A 312 2.47 -4.42 -25.54
C GLY A 312 2.47 -3.11 -26.34
N LEU A 313 2.75 -1.98 -25.69
CA LEU A 313 2.83 -0.66 -26.34
C LEU A 313 3.97 -0.58 -27.36
N VAL A 314 5.15 -1.12 -27.05
CA VAL A 314 6.26 -1.26 -28.02
C VAL A 314 5.81 -2.04 -29.25
N ALA A 315 5.17 -3.19 -29.05
CA ALA A 315 4.69 -4.03 -30.17
C ALA A 315 3.59 -3.32 -30.99
N ALA A 316 2.82 -2.44 -30.35
CA ALA A 316 1.82 -1.59 -31.00
C ALA A 316 2.40 -0.33 -31.67
N GLY A 317 3.72 -0.10 -31.60
CA GLY A 317 4.38 1.04 -32.23
C GLY A 317 4.24 2.37 -31.48
N ASP A 318 3.90 2.34 -30.19
CA ASP A 318 3.78 3.54 -29.35
C ASP A 318 5.12 4.31 -29.28
N GLU A 319 5.13 5.56 -29.75
CA GLU A 319 6.35 6.37 -29.90
C GLU A 319 7.07 6.63 -28.58
N ASP A 320 6.32 6.86 -27.49
CA ASP A 320 6.88 7.06 -26.15
C ASP A 320 7.58 5.79 -25.63
N SER A 321 6.94 4.63 -25.83
CA SER A 321 7.50 3.34 -25.44
C SER A 321 8.71 2.95 -26.29
N LEU A 322 8.68 3.23 -27.61
CA LEU A 322 9.83 3.05 -28.49
C LEU A 322 10.99 3.96 -28.10
N THR A 323 10.72 5.22 -27.78
CA THR A 323 11.72 6.18 -27.29
C THR A 323 12.37 5.68 -26.01
N LEU A 324 11.57 5.20 -25.05
CA LEU A 324 12.10 4.60 -23.83
C LEU A 324 13.00 3.39 -24.12
N GLN A 325 12.57 2.49 -25.01
CA GLN A 325 13.37 1.33 -25.37
C GLN A 325 14.71 1.74 -25.99
N GLN A 326 14.72 2.69 -26.92
CA GLN A 326 15.94 3.23 -27.52
C GLN A 326 16.84 3.91 -26.48
N VAL A 327 16.29 4.64 -25.52
CA VAL A 327 17.05 5.26 -24.41
C VAL A 327 17.78 4.20 -23.59
N CYS A 328 17.07 3.13 -23.21
CA CYS A 328 17.66 2.02 -22.45
C CYS A 328 18.73 1.29 -23.27
N GLU A 329 18.44 0.91 -24.50
CA GLU A 329 19.38 0.20 -25.38
C GLU A 329 20.67 1.00 -25.59
N ARG A 330 20.57 2.30 -25.90
CA ARG A 330 21.74 3.17 -26.11
C ARG A 330 22.53 3.46 -24.83
N ALA A 331 21.90 3.33 -23.67
CA ALA A 331 22.58 3.45 -22.38
C ALA A 331 23.21 2.13 -21.92
N GLY A 332 22.97 1.00 -22.61
CA GLY A 332 23.40 -0.33 -22.19
C GLY A 332 22.50 -0.99 -21.13
N ALA A 333 21.26 -0.51 -20.97
CA ALA A 333 20.28 -1.06 -20.05
C ALA A 333 19.24 -1.93 -20.75
N ARG A 334 18.65 -2.88 -20.02
CA ARG A 334 17.60 -3.77 -20.54
C ARG A 334 16.42 -3.82 -19.59
N ILE A 335 15.25 -3.47 -20.11
CA ILE A 335 13.98 -3.66 -19.41
C ILE A 335 13.63 -5.15 -19.49
N LEU A 336 13.38 -5.80 -18.35
CA LEU A 336 13.08 -7.22 -18.32
C LEU A 336 11.57 -7.49 -18.46
N ARG A 337 11.24 -8.61 -19.14
CA ARG A 337 9.85 -9.11 -19.30
C ARG A 337 9.33 -9.87 -18.07
N GLY A 338 10.22 -10.22 -17.15
CA GLY A 338 9.92 -10.96 -15.94
C GLY A 338 11.14 -11.01 -15.03
N LYS A 339 10.99 -11.59 -13.84
CA LYS A 339 12.08 -11.73 -12.88
C LYS A 339 13.06 -12.82 -13.37
N PRO A 340 14.34 -12.49 -13.62
CA PRO A 340 15.33 -13.47 -14.00
C PRO A 340 15.80 -14.26 -12.78
N SER A 341 16.48 -15.39 -13.01
CA SER A 341 17.18 -16.13 -11.94
C SER A 341 18.31 -15.30 -11.33
N ARG A 342 19.00 -14.49 -12.16
CA ARG A 342 20.04 -13.55 -11.76
C ARG A 342 19.98 -12.30 -12.62
N TYR A 343 20.13 -11.13 -11.99
CA TYR A 343 20.25 -9.87 -12.71
C TYR A 343 21.66 -9.68 -13.25
N GLN A 344 21.76 -9.16 -14.47
CA GLN A 344 22.99 -8.69 -15.09
C GLN A 344 23.09 -7.16 -14.98
N VAL A 345 24.29 -6.63 -15.22
CA VAL A 345 24.51 -5.17 -15.26
C VAL A 345 23.60 -4.56 -16.31
N GLY A 346 22.90 -3.49 -15.94
CA GLY A 346 21.97 -2.79 -16.83
C GLY A 346 20.55 -3.35 -16.83
N ASP A 347 20.31 -4.51 -16.22
CA ASP A 347 18.95 -5.05 -16.13
C ASP A 347 18.09 -4.19 -15.20
N THR A 348 16.83 -3.98 -15.58
CA THR A 348 15.87 -3.22 -14.76
C THR A 348 14.44 -3.69 -14.95
N THR A 349 13.65 -3.56 -13.89
CA THR A 349 12.20 -3.76 -13.87
C THR A 349 11.44 -2.45 -13.60
N ALA A 350 12.16 -1.33 -13.47
CA ALA A 350 11.61 -0.04 -13.04
C ALA A 350 10.98 0.77 -14.20
N VAL A 351 10.13 0.13 -15.01
CA VAL A 351 9.58 0.70 -16.26
C VAL A 351 8.88 2.04 -16.03
N GLU A 352 8.06 2.15 -14.99
CA GLU A 352 7.28 3.37 -14.74
C GLU A 352 8.17 4.55 -14.29
N VAL A 353 9.27 4.26 -13.60
CA VAL A 353 10.26 5.30 -13.24
C VAL A 353 10.99 5.79 -14.47
N LEU A 354 11.34 4.88 -15.40
CA LEU A 354 12.00 5.24 -16.65
C LEU A 354 11.08 6.02 -17.58
N LYS A 355 9.82 5.63 -17.74
CA LYS A 355 8.81 6.42 -18.48
C LYS A 355 8.71 7.84 -17.93
N ALA A 356 8.59 7.96 -16.61
CA ALA A 356 8.51 9.26 -15.95
C ALA A 356 9.80 10.08 -16.11
N LEU A 357 10.96 9.42 -16.11
CA LEU A 357 12.27 10.04 -16.35
C LEU A 357 12.39 10.59 -17.78
N VAL A 358 12.02 9.82 -18.80
CA VAL A 358 12.00 10.27 -20.21
C VAL A 358 11.08 11.48 -20.37
N ARG A 359 9.89 11.46 -19.76
CA ARG A 359 8.97 12.61 -19.82
C ARG A 359 9.54 13.88 -19.18
N ARG A 360 10.32 13.77 -18.10
CA ARG A 360 10.91 14.93 -17.39
C ARG A 360 12.21 15.43 -18.00
N ARG A 361 13.03 14.53 -18.54
CA ARG A 361 14.43 14.81 -18.95
C ARG A 361 14.67 14.64 -20.45
N HIS A 362 13.62 14.28 -21.19
CA HIS A 362 13.69 13.87 -22.59
C HIS A 362 14.67 12.71 -22.82
N ALA A 363 14.81 12.26 -24.06
CA ALA A 363 15.65 11.11 -24.39
C ALA A 363 17.11 11.28 -23.93
N LYS A 364 17.70 12.48 -24.14
CA LYS A 364 19.10 12.76 -23.80
C LYS A 364 19.36 12.67 -22.30
N GLY A 365 18.60 13.39 -21.48
CA GLY A 365 18.81 13.42 -20.03
C GLY A 365 18.46 12.09 -19.37
N ALA A 366 17.43 11.39 -19.87
CA ALA A 366 17.12 10.05 -19.40
C ALA A 366 18.26 9.05 -19.70
N ARG A 367 18.83 9.10 -20.91
CA ARG A 367 19.98 8.27 -21.28
C ARG A 367 21.17 8.53 -20.36
N GLU A 368 21.47 9.80 -20.07
CA GLU A 368 22.56 10.18 -19.16
C GLU A 368 22.43 9.54 -17.78
N VAL A 369 21.23 9.57 -17.18
CA VAL A 369 20.95 8.92 -15.88
C VAL A 369 21.13 7.40 -15.97
N VAL A 370 20.50 6.77 -16.96
CA VAL A 370 20.52 5.31 -17.11
C VAL A 370 21.96 4.83 -17.37
N GLN A 371 22.69 5.54 -18.23
CA GLN A 371 24.08 5.24 -18.55
C GLN A 371 24.99 5.34 -17.32
N THR A 372 24.81 6.35 -16.47
CA THR A 372 25.54 6.44 -15.18
C THR A 372 25.28 5.22 -14.29
N CYS A 373 24.05 4.70 -14.26
CA CYS A 373 23.73 3.47 -13.52
C CYS A 373 24.35 2.20 -14.13
N VAL A 374 24.39 2.10 -15.46
CA VAL A 374 25.04 0.99 -16.19
C VAL A 374 26.55 1.02 -15.95
N GLU A 375 27.19 2.19 -16.12
CA GLU A 375 28.62 2.39 -15.89
C GLU A 375 28.99 2.09 -14.42
N ALA A 376 28.12 2.39 -13.46
CA ALA A 376 28.30 2.02 -12.07
C ALA A 376 28.28 0.49 -11.81
N GLY A 377 27.89 -0.33 -12.79
CA GLY A 377 27.81 -1.78 -12.65
C GLY A 377 26.56 -2.26 -11.91
N LEU A 378 25.46 -1.49 -11.93
CA LEU A 378 24.26 -1.84 -11.18
C LEU A 378 23.49 -3.02 -11.81
N ALA A 379 23.19 -4.03 -10.99
CA ALA A 379 22.49 -5.26 -11.36
C ALA A 379 21.56 -5.71 -10.21
N PRO A 380 20.27 -5.34 -10.21
CA PRO A 380 19.58 -4.51 -11.20
C PRO A 380 19.83 -3.00 -11.00
N ILE A 381 19.51 -2.20 -12.03
CA ILE A 381 19.29 -0.76 -11.88
C ILE A 381 17.96 -0.56 -11.12
N SER A 382 18.07 -0.12 -9.87
CA SER A 382 16.92 0.10 -9.00
C SER A 382 16.22 1.43 -9.28
N ALA A 383 14.91 1.49 -8.97
CA ALA A 383 14.14 2.74 -8.99
C ALA A 383 14.74 3.83 -8.09
N ALA A 384 15.40 3.43 -6.99
CA ALA A 384 16.06 4.34 -6.09
C ALA A 384 17.32 4.95 -6.71
N ALA A 385 18.15 4.14 -7.38
CA ALA A 385 19.33 4.60 -8.09
C ALA A 385 18.97 5.59 -9.20
N LEU A 386 17.98 5.27 -10.05
CA LEU A 386 17.53 6.16 -11.12
C LEU A 386 17.13 7.55 -10.60
N LYS A 387 16.30 7.59 -9.55
CA LYS A 387 15.84 8.85 -8.95
C LYS A 387 16.96 9.63 -8.26
N ALA A 388 17.85 8.94 -7.56
CA ALA A 388 18.98 9.57 -6.89
C ALA A 388 19.95 10.21 -7.89
N VAL A 389 20.31 9.48 -8.95
CA VAL A 389 21.18 9.98 -10.02
C VAL A 389 20.51 11.12 -10.79
N GLU A 390 19.23 10.99 -11.15
CA GLU A 390 18.47 12.09 -11.78
C GLU A 390 18.52 13.36 -10.93
N THR A 391 18.31 13.22 -9.63
CA THR A 391 18.32 14.35 -8.69
C THR A 391 19.67 15.05 -8.67
N LEU A 392 20.77 14.30 -8.61
CA LEU A 392 22.10 14.89 -8.50
C LEU A 392 22.61 15.49 -9.81
N LEU A 393 22.14 14.99 -10.96
CA LEU A 393 22.50 15.54 -12.26
C LEU A 393 21.64 16.75 -12.64
N PHE A 394 20.34 16.76 -12.33
CA PHE A 394 19.39 17.70 -12.95
C PHE A 394 18.58 18.58 -11.98
N GLU A 395 18.53 18.32 -10.67
CA GLU A 395 17.85 19.26 -9.77
C GLU A 395 18.69 20.52 -9.57
N ALA A 396 18.06 21.71 -9.61
CA ALA A 396 18.75 23.00 -9.59
C ALA A 396 19.76 23.18 -8.45
N LYS A 397 19.49 22.61 -7.27
CA LYS A 397 20.40 22.64 -6.10
C LYS A 397 21.68 21.81 -6.27
N HIS A 398 21.73 20.91 -7.25
CA HIS A 398 22.83 19.97 -7.48
C HIS A 398 23.38 20.01 -8.91
N ALA A 399 22.63 20.58 -9.86
CA ALA A 399 23.00 20.69 -11.25
C ALA A 399 24.39 21.36 -11.40
N GLY A 400 25.28 20.71 -12.13
CA GLY A 400 26.66 21.16 -12.32
C GLY A 400 27.62 20.90 -11.16
N HIS A 401 27.15 20.41 -10.00
CA HIS A 401 28.02 20.05 -8.88
C HIS A 401 28.60 18.65 -8.99
N TYR A 402 27.97 17.75 -9.75
CA TYR A 402 28.40 16.35 -9.88
C TYR A 402 28.45 15.94 -11.35
N SER A 403 29.54 15.32 -11.76
CA SER A 403 29.69 14.70 -13.08
C SER A 403 29.18 13.26 -13.06
N ARG A 404 28.70 12.77 -14.22
CA ARG A 404 28.24 11.38 -14.40
C ARG A 404 29.31 10.36 -14.00
N GLU A 405 30.54 10.60 -14.41
CA GLU A 405 31.69 9.72 -14.18
C GLU A 405 32.01 9.59 -12.69
N ALA A 406 31.87 10.69 -11.94
CA ALA A 406 32.10 10.72 -10.50
C ALA A 406 31.00 9.96 -9.75
N LEU A 407 29.72 10.19 -10.12
CA LEU A 407 28.60 9.45 -9.55
C LEU A 407 28.68 7.96 -9.85
N ALA A 408 29.04 7.59 -11.09
CA ALA A 408 29.22 6.19 -11.49
C ALA A 408 30.33 5.52 -10.68
N THR A 409 31.47 6.20 -10.51
CA THR A 409 32.60 5.71 -9.71
C THR A 409 32.22 5.53 -8.24
N THR A 410 31.53 6.52 -7.65
CA THR A 410 31.08 6.43 -6.25
C THR A 410 30.08 5.29 -6.06
N LEU A 411 29.08 5.14 -6.94
CA LEU A 411 28.13 4.02 -6.89
C LEU A 411 28.84 2.67 -7.00
N ARG A 412 29.79 2.53 -7.93
CA ARG A 412 30.58 1.32 -8.13
C ARG A 412 31.39 0.96 -6.89
N ASN A 413 32.05 1.95 -6.28
CA ASN A 413 32.88 1.77 -5.10
C ASN A 413 32.05 1.39 -3.87
N LEU A 414 30.87 1.98 -3.71
CA LEU A 414 29.95 1.62 -2.63
C LEU A 414 29.35 0.21 -2.84
N GLY A 415 29.11 -0.19 -4.10
CA GLY A 415 28.55 -1.48 -4.47
C GLY A 415 27.27 -1.81 -3.68
N ALA A 416 27.18 -3.03 -3.14
CA ALA A 416 26.02 -3.47 -2.36
C ALA A 416 25.80 -2.67 -1.06
N SER A 417 26.81 -1.94 -0.56
CA SER A 417 26.67 -1.13 0.65
C SER A 417 25.85 0.14 0.42
N ALA A 418 25.80 0.66 -0.81
CA ALA A 418 25.03 1.86 -1.16
C ALA A 418 23.56 1.71 -0.78
N GLU A 419 22.95 0.58 -1.14
CA GLU A 419 21.53 0.29 -0.89
C GLU A 419 21.23 0.10 0.61
N ARG A 420 22.19 -0.46 1.38
CA ARG A 420 22.06 -0.60 2.84
C ARG A 420 22.18 0.75 3.54
N GLN A 421 23.21 1.54 3.20
CA GLN A 421 23.39 2.88 3.76
C GLN A 421 22.21 3.79 3.41
N ALA A 422 21.71 3.71 2.16
CA ALA A 422 20.54 4.46 1.74
C ALA A 422 19.30 4.15 2.58
N ALA A 423 19.09 2.87 2.95
CA ALA A 423 17.97 2.48 3.81
C ALA A 423 18.11 3.04 5.24
N LEU A 424 19.33 3.02 5.80
CA LEU A 424 19.59 3.58 7.13
C LEU A 424 19.38 5.10 7.16
N VAL A 425 19.97 5.82 6.21
CA VAL A 425 19.81 7.28 6.08
C VAL A 425 18.36 7.65 5.79
N ALA A 426 17.65 6.86 4.99
CA ALA A 426 16.23 7.07 4.72
C ALA A 426 15.36 6.92 5.98
N ALA A 427 15.64 5.92 6.81
CA ALA A 427 14.95 5.73 8.09
C ALA A 427 15.29 6.84 9.09
N GLU A 428 16.56 7.19 9.22
CA GLU A 428 17.05 8.26 10.11
C GLU A 428 16.39 9.61 9.79
N HIS A 429 16.33 9.97 8.50
CA HIS A 429 15.76 11.25 8.07
C HIS A 429 14.26 11.19 7.72
N GLN A 430 13.60 10.04 7.91
CA GLN A 430 12.19 9.82 7.56
C GLN A 430 11.87 10.20 6.09
N VAL A 431 12.76 9.85 5.18
CA VAL A 431 12.62 10.13 3.73
C VAL A 431 12.51 8.84 2.93
N GLN A 432 12.03 8.95 1.69
CA GLN A 432 12.02 7.83 0.76
C GLN A 432 13.45 7.34 0.46
N LYS A 433 13.61 6.02 0.28
CA LYS A 433 14.92 5.36 0.07
C LYS A 433 15.81 6.03 -0.99
N TRP A 434 15.22 6.54 -2.07
CA TRP A 434 15.97 7.22 -3.13
C TRP A 434 16.60 8.54 -2.66
N ARG A 435 15.95 9.27 -1.73
CA ARG A 435 16.53 10.48 -1.11
C ARG A 435 17.67 10.10 -0.18
N GLY A 436 17.52 9.02 0.59
CA GLY A 436 18.61 8.46 1.39
C GLY A 436 19.82 8.11 0.53
N LEU A 437 19.60 7.46 -0.62
CA LEU A 437 20.67 7.17 -1.58
C LEU A 437 21.32 8.45 -2.14
N ALA A 438 20.53 9.47 -2.49
CA ALA A 438 21.08 10.75 -2.94
C ALA A 438 21.98 11.39 -1.87
N ILE A 439 21.59 11.35 -0.59
CA ILE A 439 22.40 11.86 0.52
C ILE A 439 23.71 11.06 0.66
N VAL A 440 23.64 9.73 0.58
CA VAL A 440 24.84 8.86 0.62
C VAL A 440 25.79 9.21 -0.53
N LEU A 441 25.27 9.41 -1.74
CA LEU A 441 26.08 9.81 -2.89
C LEU A 441 26.70 11.19 -2.70
N VAL A 442 25.95 12.18 -2.20
CA VAL A 442 26.48 13.52 -1.89
C VAL A 442 27.65 13.45 -0.90
N ARG A 443 27.55 12.61 0.14
CA ARG A 443 28.61 12.43 1.16
C ARG A 443 29.88 11.79 0.59
N ASN A 444 29.76 10.95 -0.44
CA ASN A 444 30.87 10.14 -0.96
C ASN A 444 31.36 10.55 -2.37
N THR A 445 30.68 11.48 -3.04
CA THR A 445 31.05 11.93 -4.39
C THR A 445 31.77 13.27 -4.32
N ARG A 446 32.96 13.36 -4.91
CA ARG A 446 33.67 14.63 -5.06
C ARG A 446 32.90 15.55 -6.01
N LYS A 447 32.79 16.83 -5.65
CA LYS A 447 32.18 17.84 -6.53
C LYS A 447 33.03 18.04 -7.78
N ALA A 448 32.37 18.29 -8.92
CA ALA A 448 33.04 18.67 -10.15
C ALA A 448 33.86 19.96 -9.93
N ARG A 449 35.09 19.99 -10.44
CA ARG A 449 35.86 21.24 -10.51
C ARG A 449 35.12 22.20 -11.43
N ARG A 450 34.73 23.37 -10.93
CA ARG A 450 34.27 24.47 -11.81
C ARG A 450 35.38 24.72 -12.83
N PRO A 451 35.08 24.84 -14.14
CA PRO A 451 36.07 25.37 -15.07
C PRO A 451 36.47 26.74 -14.54
N ALA A 452 37.78 26.99 -14.43
CA ALA A 452 38.28 28.33 -14.17
C ALA A 452 37.64 29.23 -15.23
N SER A 453 36.87 30.24 -14.79
CA SER A 453 36.43 31.28 -15.70
C SER A 453 37.67 31.75 -16.45
N SER A 454 37.67 31.65 -17.77
CA SER A 454 38.60 32.41 -18.58
C SER A 454 38.41 33.86 -18.14
N ALA A 455 39.38 34.38 -17.39
CA ALA A 455 39.53 35.81 -17.21
C ALA A 455 39.75 36.37 -18.61
N ALA A 456 38.67 36.87 -19.21
CA ALA A 456 38.74 37.66 -20.43
C ALA A 456 39.48 38.95 -20.05
N ALA A 457 40.71 39.06 -20.55
CA ALA A 457 41.36 40.33 -20.83
C ALA A 457 40.92 40.80 -22.22
#